data_AF-A0A1C7MI79-F1
#
_entry.id   AF-A0A1C7MI79-F1
#
_cell.length_a   1.000
_cell.length_b   1.000
_cell.length_c   1.000
_cell.angle_alpha   90.00
_cell.angle_beta   90.00
_cell.angle_gamma   90.00
#
_symmetry.space_group_name_H-M   'P 1'
#
loop_
_entity.id
_entity.type
_entity.pdbx_description
1 polymer ?
#
loop_
_entity_poly.entity_id
_entity_poly.type
_entity_poly.pdbx_seq_one_letter_code
_entity_poly.pdbx_strand_id
1 'polypeptide(L)'
;MSEEVCHSLGLIYDPSIRVNMQSANGEVDQSLGLVRNISFQVSDIVLYLQVHVIRQAAYDILLGRPFDVLTQSVVRNFANEDQTITIRCPNTLQTATVPTIPRGPPRFIRKSFPPDHHHYHDSQAVNFTENSRT
;
A
#
# COMPACT_ATOMS: atom_id res chain seq x y z
N MET A 1 -0.22 0.94 1.01
CA MET A 1 0.62 2.07 1.47
C MET A 1 1.12 2.81 0.24
N SER A 2 1.22 4.13 0.27
CA SER A 2 1.80 4.88 -0.83
C SER A 2 3.32 4.67 -0.93
N GLU A 3 3.84 4.84 -2.13
CA GLU A 3 5.28 4.85 -2.41
C GLU A 3 6.02 5.90 -1.56
N GLU A 4 5.44 7.10 -1.41
CA GLU A 4 6.04 8.19 -0.64
C GLU A 4 6.19 7.84 0.84
N VAL A 5 5.17 7.22 1.45
CA VAL A 5 5.24 6.75 2.84
C VAL A 5 6.30 5.67 2.97
N CYS A 6 6.31 4.69 2.05
CA CYS A 6 7.28 3.61 2.05
C CYS A 6 8.72 4.14 2.02
N HIS A 7 9.01 5.09 1.13
CA HIS A 7 10.33 5.73 1.03
C HIS A 7 10.66 6.57 2.26
N SER A 8 9.71 7.34 2.80
CA SER A 8 9.93 8.16 3.99
C SER A 8 10.26 7.33 5.24
N LEU A 9 9.73 6.11 5.32
CA LEU A 9 9.98 5.16 6.39
C LEU A 9 11.22 4.27 6.13
N GLY A 10 11.86 4.40 4.96
CA GLY A 10 13.02 3.57 4.57
C GLY A 10 12.68 2.09 4.42
N LEU A 11 11.43 1.76 4.09
CA LEU A 11 10.97 0.39 4.00
C LEU A 11 11.34 -0.24 2.64
N ILE A 12 11.82 -1.47 2.70
CA ILE A 12 12.11 -2.28 1.51
C ILE A 12 10.88 -3.12 1.19
N TYR A 13 10.45 -3.08 -0.07
CA TYR A 13 9.38 -3.94 -0.58
C TYR A 13 9.95 -4.98 -1.56
N ASP A 14 9.32 -6.16 -1.59
CA ASP A 14 9.63 -7.22 -2.53
C ASP A 14 8.84 -7.01 -3.84
N PRO A 15 9.51 -6.70 -4.96
CA PRO A 15 8.85 -6.40 -6.24
C PRO A 15 8.33 -7.67 -6.94
N SER A 16 8.70 -8.87 -6.47
CA SER A 16 8.19 -10.13 -7.04
C SER A 16 6.74 -10.42 -6.65
N ILE A 17 6.25 -9.81 -5.56
CA ILE A 17 4.88 -9.99 -5.07
C ILE A 17 4.07 -8.73 -5.34
N ARG A 18 3.27 -8.79 -6.40
CA ARG A 18 2.44 -7.67 -6.85
C ARG A 18 0.97 -8.10 -6.92
N VAL A 19 0.08 -7.14 -6.70
CA VAL A 19 -1.37 -7.32 -6.82
C VAL A 19 -1.91 -6.30 -7.81
N ASN A 20 -2.80 -6.76 -8.68
CA ASN A 20 -3.58 -5.91 -9.57
C ASN A 20 -4.66 -5.19 -8.74
N MET A 21 -4.67 -3.87 -8.82
CA MET A 21 -5.67 -3.01 -8.21
C MET A 21 -6.55 -2.45 -9.32
N GLN A 22 -7.85 -2.74 -9.25
CA GLN A 22 -8.82 -2.14 -10.15
C GLN A 22 -9.43 -0.90 -9.49
N SER A 23 -9.29 0.27 -10.11
CA SER A 23 -9.94 1.50 -9.67
C SER A 23 -11.40 1.54 -10.12
N ALA A 24 -12.16 2.48 -9.54
CA ALA A 24 -13.60 2.60 -9.81
C ALA A 24 -13.93 2.96 -11.28
N ASN A 25 -12.98 3.53 -12.02
CA ASN A 25 -13.09 3.81 -13.45
C ASN A 25 -12.76 2.59 -14.34
N GLY A 26 -12.46 1.43 -13.75
CA GLY A 26 -12.15 0.19 -14.47
C GLY A 26 -10.68 0.00 -14.83
N GLU A 27 -9.85 1.03 -14.70
CA GLU A 27 -8.41 0.93 -14.92
C GLU A 27 -7.78 -0.03 -13.90
N VAL A 28 -6.79 -0.79 -14.37
CA VAL A 28 -6.05 -1.74 -13.54
C VAL A 28 -4.61 -1.25 -13.41
N ASP A 29 -4.25 -0.86 -12.20
CA ASP A 29 -2.87 -0.55 -11.84
C ASP A 29 -2.27 -1.71 -11.04
N GLN A 30 -0.94 -1.77 -10.93
CA GLN A 30 -0.25 -2.79 -10.15
C GLN A 30 0.48 -2.17 -8.97
N SER A 31 0.38 -2.83 -7.80
CA SER A 31 1.26 -2.49 -6.68
C SER A 31 2.74 -2.62 -7.08
N LEU A 32 3.63 -1.81 -6.52
CA LEU A 32 5.07 -1.89 -6.72
C LEU A 32 5.70 -3.14 -6.09
N GLY A 33 5.14 -3.60 -4.97
CA GLY A 33 5.61 -4.79 -4.26
C GLY A 33 4.95 -4.94 -2.89
N LEU A 34 5.44 -5.91 -2.12
CA LEU A 34 4.95 -6.21 -0.77
C LEU A 34 6.01 -5.91 0.29
N VAL A 35 5.65 -5.11 1.29
CA VAL A 35 6.42 -5.03 2.55
C VAL A 35 5.84 -6.04 3.53
N ARG A 36 6.73 -6.81 4.19
CA ARG A 36 6.34 -7.87 5.12
C ARG A 36 6.52 -7.43 6.56
N ASN A 37 5.61 -7.88 7.42
CA ASN A 37 5.71 -7.80 8.88
C ASN A 37 6.02 -6.39 9.42
N ILE A 38 5.33 -5.37 8.90
CA ILE A 38 5.43 -4.02 9.46
C ILE A 38 4.60 -3.97 10.75
N SER A 39 5.18 -3.43 11.82
CA SER A 39 4.46 -3.13 13.06
C SER A 39 3.52 -1.92 12.90
N PHE A 40 2.24 -2.14 13.15
CA PHE A 40 1.21 -1.11 13.26
C PHE A 40 0.75 -1.03 14.70
N GLN A 41 0.90 0.14 15.33
CA GLN A 41 0.44 0.37 16.68
C GLN A 41 -0.87 1.16 16.66
N VAL A 42 -1.88 0.63 17.34
CA VAL A 42 -3.15 1.31 17.59
C VAL A 42 -3.44 1.21 19.08
N SER A 43 -3.42 2.35 19.78
CA SER A 43 -3.38 2.37 21.25
C SER A 43 -2.18 1.56 21.76
N ASP A 44 -2.43 0.52 22.52
CA ASP A 44 -1.54 -0.44 23.15
C ASP A 44 -1.47 -1.78 22.40
N ILE A 45 -2.22 -1.91 21.29
CA ILE A 45 -2.21 -3.10 20.44
C ILE A 45 -1.19 -2.89 19.30
N VAL A 46 -0.27 -3.85 19.15
CA VAL A 46 0.66 -3.91 18.03
C VAL A 46 0.29 -5.07 17.11
N LEU A 47 0.11 -4.78 15.81
CA LEU A 47 -0.21 -5.73 14.76
C LEU A 47 0.93 -5.78 13.74
N TYR A 48 1.31 -6.97 13.31
CA TYR A 48 2.25 -7.13 12.22
C TYR A 48 1.48 -7.39 10.93
N LEU A 49 1.57 -6.47 9.98
CA LEU A 49 0.80 -6.50 8.74
C LEU A 49 1.72 -6.63 7.52
N GLN A 50 1.21 -7.32 6.50
CA GLN A 50 1.76 -7.29 5.16
C GLN A 50 1.06 -6.20 4.36
N VAL A 51 1.83 -5.31 3.73
CA VAL A 51 1.27 -4.11 3.08
C VAL A 51 1.83 -3.93 1.68
N HIS A 52 0.94 -3.85 0.70
CA HIS A 52 1.32 -3.53 -0.67
C HIS A 52 1.67 -2.05 -0.82
N VAL A 53 2.76 -1.77 -1.55
CA VAL A 53 3.17 -0.41 -1.92
C VAL A 53 2.51 -0.05 -3.24
N ILE A 54 1.85 1.10 -3.30
CA ILE A 54 1.06 1.55 -4.44
C ILE A 54 1.63 2.86 -4.94
N ARG A 55 1.95 2.90 -6.23
CA ARG A 55 2.41 4.10 -6.92
C ARG A 55 1.27 5.11 -6.99
N GLN A 56 1.58 6.38 -6.76
CA GLN A 56 0.62 7.49 -6.92
C GLN A 56 -0.69 7.32 -6.14
N ALA A 57 -0.65 6.65 -4.99
CA ALA A 57 -1.84 6.42 -4.18
C ALA A 57 -2.42 7.74 -3.64
N ALA A 58 -3.74 7.87 -3.67
CA ALA A 58 -4.46 9.02 -3.11
C ALA A 58 -4.58 8.98 -1.58
N TYR A 59 -3.78 8.18 -0.89
CA TYR A 59 -3.80 7.96 0.56
C TYR A 59 -2.43 7.49 1.03
N ASP A 60 -2.09 7.75 2.30
CA ASP A 60 -0.83 7.27 2.88
C ASP A 60 -0.88 5.74 3.10
N ILE A 61 -1.92 5.28 3.79
CA ILE A 61 -2.17 3.88 4.09
C ILE A 61 -3.67 3.64 3.99
N LEU A 62 -4.06 2.56 3.32
CA LEU A 62 -5.44 2.09 3.27
C LEU A 62 -5.49 0.75 4.00
N LEU A 63 -6.27 0.72 5.08
CA LEU A 63 -6.64 -0.52 5.78
C LEU A 63 -7.97 -0.97 5.18
N GLY A 64 -8.00 -2.18 4.65
CA GLY A 64 -9.20 -2.75 4.05
C GLY A 64 -9.67 -3.99 4.79
N ARG A 65 -10.60 -4.72 4.17
CA ARG A 65 -11.23 -5.93 4.73
C ARG A 65 -10.28 -6.94 5.39
N PRO A 66 -9.05 -7.22 4.90
CA PRO A 66 -8.13 -8.11 5.60
C PRO A 66 -7.79 -7.64 7.02
N PHE A 67 -7.60 -6.32 7.21
CA PHE A 67 -7.40 -5.73 8.52
C PHE A 67 -8.66 -5.84 9.38
N ASP A 68 -9.83 -5.53 8.79
CA ASP A 68 -11.10 -5.56 9.51
C ASP A 68 -11.44 -6.96 10.03
N VAL A 69 -11.24 -7.98 9.19
CA VAL A 69 -11.47 -9.38 9.54
C VAL A 69 -10.46 -9.85 10.60
N LEU A 70 -9.18 -9.54 10.43
CA LEU A 70 -8.13 -9.94 11.37
C LEU A 70 -8.37 -9.37 12.77
N THR A 71 -8.82 -8.13 12.84
CA THR A 71 -9.01 -7.40 14.10
C THR A 71 -10.45 -7.40 14.61
N GLN A 72 -11.36 -8.05 13.89
CA GLN A 72 -12.80 -7.97 14.13
C GLN A 72 -13.26 -6.52 14.33
N SER A 73 -12.75 -5.60 13.50
CA SER A 73 -12.91 -4.17 13.73
C SER A 73 -14.37 -3.75 13.64
N VAL A 74 -14.77 -2.83 14.51
CA VAL A 74 -16.09 -2.20 14.48
C VAL A 74 -15.93 -0.69 14.35
N VAL A 75 -16.45 -0.13 13.27
CA VAL A 75 -16.55 1.31 13.09
C VAL A 75 -17.92 1.77 13.61
N ARG A 76 -17.94 2.77 14.48
CA ARG A 76 -19.17 3.42 14.97
C ARG A 76 -19.18 4.88 14.55
N ASN A 77 -20.26 5.27 13.88
CA ASN A 77 -20.54 6.66 13.49
C ASN A 77 -21.60 7.22 14.44
N PHE A 78 -21.39 8.44 14.91
CA PHE A 78 -22.30 9.13 15.81
C PHE A 78 -23.01 10.28 15.10
N ALA A 79 -24.17 10.71 15.63
CA ALA A 79 -24.99 11.77 15.02
C ALA A 79 -24.31 13.15 15.05
N ASN A 80 -23.31 13.33 15.92
CA ASN A 80 -22.48 14.53 16.01
C ASN A 80 -21.27 14.49 15.07
N GLU A 81 -21.28 13.62 14.06
CA GLU A 81 -20.21 13.42 13.07
C GLU A 81 -18.93 12.78 13.60
N ASP A 82 -18.83 12.53 14.91
CA ASP A 82 -17.73 11.75 15.48
C ASP A 82 -17.76 10.32 14.95
N GLN A 83 -16.58 9.73 14.84
CA GLN A 83 -16.41 8.33 14.48
C GLN A 83 -15.34 7.70 15.37
N THR A 84 -15.57 6.44 15.72
CA THR A 84 -14.61 5.61 16.45
C THR A 84 -14.37 4.30 15.71
N ILE A 85 -13.17 3.76 15.88
CA ILE A 85 -12.86 2.40 15.47
C ILE A 85 -12.45 1.59 16.70
N THR A 86 -13.14 0.48 16.91
CA THR A 86 -12.77 -0.54 17.89
C THR A 86 -12.04 -1.65 17.17
N ILE A 87 -10.86 -2.05 17.66
CA ILE A 87 -10.13 -3.20 17.15
C ILE A 87 -9.88 -4.20 18.29
N ARG A 88 -9.83 -5.49 17.94
CA ARG A 88 -9.47 -6.57 18.83
C ARG A 88 -8.18 -7.21 18.37
N CYS A 89 -7.21 -7.31 19.28
CA CYS A 89 -5.96 -8.01 19.03
C CYS A 89 -6.24 -9.51 18.85
N PRO A 90 -5.87 -10.13 17.72
CA PRO A 90 -6.11 -11.55 17.50
C PRO A 90 -5.29 -12.44 18.46
N ASN A 91 -4.15 -11.95 18.96
CA ASN A 91 -3.23 -12.72 19.79
C ASN A 91 -3.52 -12.60 21.28
N THR A 92 -3.76 -11.37 21.77
CA THR A 92 -3.97 -11.11 23.21
C THR A 92 -5.44 -11.02 23.59
N LEU A 93 -6.33 -10.97 22.61
CA LEU A 93 -7.78 -10.74 22.78
C LEU A 93 -8.14 -9.39 23.40
N GLN A 94 -7.14 -8.52 23.61
CA GLN A 94 -7.33 -7.16 24.08
C GLN A 94 -8.09 -6.35 23.03
N THR A 95 -8.94 -5.43 23.50
CA THR A 95 -9.70 -4.53 22.65
C THR A 95 -9.31 -3.09 22.94
N ALA A 96 -9.13 -2.30 21.89
CA ALA A 96 -8.91 -0.86 21.99
C ALA A 96 -9.92 -0.12 21.11
N THR A 97 -10.48 0.98 21.62
CA THR A 97 -11.33 1.89 20.86
C THR A 97 -10.63 3.22 20.76
N VAL A 98 -10.42 3.70 19.54
CA VAL A 98 -9.77 4.99 19.28
C VAL A 98 -10.69 5.89 18.46
N PRO A 99 -10.71 7.21 18.73
CA PRO A 99 -11.42 8.15 17.85
C PRO A 99 -10.72 8.22 16.50
N THR A 100 -11.49 8.42 15.44
CA THR A 100 -10.94 8.81 14.14
C THR A 100 -10.94 10.32 14.02
N ILE A 101 -10.17 10.84 13.07
CA ILE A 101 -10.14 12.27 12.75
C ILE A 101 -10.45 12.46 11.27
N PRO A 102 -11.06 13.61 10.88
CA PRO A 102 -11.22 13.95 9.49
C PRO A 102 -9.88 13.89 8.76
N ARG A 103 -9.93 13.45 7.50
CA ARG A 103 -8.75 13.36 6.66
C ARG A 103 -8.10 14.75 6.53
N GLY A 104 -6.87 14.88 7.01
CA GLY A 104 -6.06 16.08 6.83
C GLY A 104 -5.58 16.28 5.38
N PRO A 105 -4.93 17.41 5.08
CA PRO A 105 -4.31 17.63 3.79
C PRO A 105 -3.28 16.52 3.49
N PRO A 106 -3.00 16.21 2.20
CA PRO A 106 -2.00 15.23 1.83
C PRO A 106 -0.65 15.57 2.47
N ARG A 107 -0.04 14.61 3.17
CA ARG A 107 1.28 14.80 3.81
C ARG A 107 2.40 14.96 2.80
N PHE A 108 2.26 14.32 1.64
CA PHE A 108 3.22 14.39 0.55
C PHE A 108 2.61 15.21 -0.59
N ILE A 109 3.19 16.38 -0.85
CA ILE A 109 2.82 17.21 -2.00
C ILE A 109 3.50 16.60 -3.23
N ARG A 110 2.67 16.18 -4.18
CA ARG A 110 3.10 15.57 -5.44
C ARG A 110 3.97 16.57 -6.21
N LYS A 111 5.22 16.21 -6.53
CA LYS A 111 5.94 16.85 -7.64
C LYS A 111 5.37 16.25 -8.92
N SER A 112 4.87 17.09 -9.83
CA SER A 112 4.50 16.65 -11.18
C SER A 112 5.77 16.21 -11.91
N PHE A 113 6.07 14.92 -11.90
CA PHE A 113 6.99 14.36 -12.87
C PHE A 113 6.24 14.24 -14.20
N PRO A 114 6.84 14.67 -15.33
CA PRO A 114 6.23 14.45 -16.64
C PRO A 114 6.01 12.94 -16.85
N PRO A 115 5.00 12.55 -17.64
CA PRO A 115 4.70 11.14 -17.86
C PRO A 115 5.92 10.44 -18.47
N ASP A 116 6.43 9.43 -17.77
CA ASP A 116 7.49 8.56 -18.27
C ASP A 116 7.00 7.83 -19.52
N HIS A 117 7.55 8.20 -20.68
CA HIS A 117 7.45 7.42 -21.90
C HIS A 117 8.05 6.04 -21.62
N HIS A 118 7.18 5.04 -21.47
CA HIS A 118 7.57 3.64 -21.43
C HIS A 118 8.24 3.27 -22.77
N HIS A 119 9.56 3.45 -22.87
CA HIS A 119 10.35 2.68 -23.82
C HIS A 119 10.43 1.26 -23.28
N TYR A 120 9.51 0.44 -23.77
CA TYR A 120 9.65 -1.01 -23.76
C TYR A 120 11.00 -1.32 -24.42
N HIS A 121 12.01 -1.68 -23.63
CA HIS A 121 13.26 -2.14 -24.20
C HIS A 121 13.00 -3.54 -24.73
N ASP A 122 12.72 -3.58 -26.02
CA ASP A 122 12.44 -4.80 -26.75
C ASP A 122 13.59 -5.78 -26.55
N SER A 123 13.20 -7.00 -26.23
CA SER A 123 14.06 -8.14 -25.95
C SER A 123 15.09 -8.29 -27.07
N GLN A 124 16.36 -8.41 -26.71
CA GLN A 124 17.43 -8.65 -27.68
C GLN A 124 17.08 -9.88 -28.54
N ALA A 125 16.76 -9.63 -29.81
CA ALA A 125 16.75 -10.65 -30.83
C ALA A 125 18.19 -11.16 -31.00
N VAL A 126 18.37 -12.43 -30.66
CA VAL A 126 19.58 -13.20 -30.90
C VAL A 126 19.78 -13.33 -32.41
N ASN A 127 20.72 -12.58 -32.98
CA ASN A 127 21.18 -12.80 -34.36
C ASN A 127 22.54 -13.50 -34.31
N PHE A 128 22.50 -14.81 -34.55
CA PHE A 128 23.66 -15.56 -34.99
C PHE A 128 24.02 -15.11 -36.41
N THR A 129 25.27 -14.75 -36.65
CA THR A 129 25.86 -14.87 -37.99
C THR A 129 27.36 -15.08 -37.86
N GLU A 130 27.82 -16.14 -38.52
CA GLU A 130 29.17 -16.67 -38.54
C GLU A 130 30.22 -15.62 -38.91
N ASN A 131 31.29 -15.59 -38.13
CA ASN A 131 32.58 -15.05 -38.54
C ASN A 131 33.43 -16.23 -39.03
N SER A 132 33.81 -16.23 -40.31
CA SER A 132 35.09 -16.82 -40.72
C SER A 132 35.69 -15.98 -41.83
N ARG A 133 36.91 -15.53 -41.55
CA ARG A 133 37.79 -14.73 -42.39
C ARG A 133 38.45 -15.62 -43.45
N THR A 134 38.89 -14.93 -44.52
CA THR A 134 39.76 -15.32 -45.64
C THR A 134 39.21 -16.29 -46.67
#